data_AF-A0A928W8Z3-F1
#
_entry.id   AF-A0A928W8Z3-F1
#
_cell.length_a   1.000
_cell.length_b   1.000
_cell.length_c   1.000
_cell.angle_alpha   90.00
_cell.angle_beta   90.00
_cell.angle_gamma   90.00
#
_symmetry.space_group_name_H-M   'P 1'
#
loop_
_entity.id
_entity.type
_entity.pdbx_description
1 polymer ?
#
loop_
_entity_poly.entity_id
_entity_poly.type
_entity_poly.pdbx_seq_one_letter_code
_entity_poly.pdbx_strand_id
1 'polypeptide(L)' 'MSSLEQRLAVFRQLPLRAQLATISSSKANQVLNQNQDYIASLEKIHAESLAAATPEEKLAYNKSKELLG' A
#
# COMPACT_ATOMS: atom_id res chain seq x y z
N MET A 1 -10.70 -11.38 14.94
CA MET A 1 -10.21 -10.72 13.72
C MET A 1 -10.10 -11.75 12.62
N SER A 2 -10.63 -11.46 11.45
CA SER A 2 -10.43 -12.26 10.25
C SER A 2 -8.96 -12.20 9.78
N SER A 3 -8.52 -13.21 9.03
CA SER A 3 -7.15 -13.25 8.48
C SER A 3 -6.85 -12.06 7.56
N LEU A 4 -7.88 -11.46 6.95
CA LEU A 4 -7.77 -10.28 6.11
C LEU A 4 -7.49 -9.01 6.93
N GLU A 5 -8.25 -8.78 8.01
CA GLU A 5 -8.04 -7.63 8.89
C GLU A 5 -6.63 -7.63 9.48
N GLN A 6 -6.11 -8.79 9.85
CA GLN A 6 -4.76 -8.92 10.39
C GLN A 6 -3.68 -8.57 9.36
N ARG A 7 -3.87 -8.97 8.09
CA ARG A 7 -2.99 -8.57 6.98
C ARG A 7 -3.05 -7.06 6.72
N LEU A 8 -4.24 -6.47 6.75
CA LEU A 8 -4.42 -5.02 6.57
C LEU A 8 -3.79 -4.22 7.72
N ALA A 9 -3.87 -4.74 8.96
CA ALA A 9 -3.22 -4.13 10.11
C ALA A 9 -1.69 -4.12 9.99
N VAL A 10 -1.09 -5.24 9.55
CA VAL A 10 0.34 -5.32 9.26
C VAL A 10 0.72 -4.38 8.12
N PHE A 11 -0.08 -4.35 7.05
CA PHE A 11 0.15 -3.45 5.91
C PHE A 11 0.20 -1.97 6.32
N ARG A 12 -0.70 -1.53 7.22
CA ARG A 12 -0.74 -0.15 7.73
C ARG A 12 0.56 0.26 8.44
N GLN A 13 1.30 -0.68 9.01
CA GLN A 13 2.57 -0.42 9.70
C GLN A 13 3.77 -0.33 8.74
N LEU A 14 3.61 -0.68 7.47
CA LEU A 14 4.70 -0.64 6.50
C LEU A 14 5.06 0.80 6.11
N PRO A 15 6.34 1.09 5.82
CA PRO A 15 6.74 2.36 5.21
C PRO A 15 6.01 2.61 3.88
N LEU A 16 5.73 3.86 3.55
CA LEU A 16 4.99 4.25 2.33
C LEU A 16 5.52 3.60 1.04
N ARG A 17 6.85 3.49 0.90
CA ARG A 17 7.47 2.81 -0.26
C ARG A 17 7.11 1.33 -0.36
N ALA A 18 7.06 0.64 0.78
CA ALA A 18 6.72 -0.77 0.85
C ALA A 18 5.21 -0.98 0.64
N GLN A 19 4.39 -0.05 1.14
CA GLN A 19 2.96 -0.03 0.84
C GLN A 19 2.71 0.11 -0.67
N LEU A 20 3.41 1.04 -1.33
CA LEU A 20 3.31 1.24 -2.78
C LEU A 20 3.71 -0.01 -3.56
N ALA A 21 4.88 -0.60 -3.24
CA ALA A 21 5.35 -1.83 -3.88
C ALA A 21 4.36 -2.99 -3.69
N THR A 22 3.75 -3.09 -2.50
CA THR A 22 2.75 -4.13 -2.20
C THR A 22 1.49 -3.93 -3.02
N ILE A 23 0.98 -2.69 -3.16
CA ILE A 23 -0.18 -2.39 -4.02
C ILE A 23 0.13 -2.73 -5.47
N SER A 24 1.28 -2.27 -6.01
CA SER A 24 1.68 -2.58 -7.38
C SER A 24 1.82 -4.07 -7.62
N SER A 25 2.45 -4.82 -6.69
CA SER A 25 2.58 -6.27 -6.79
C SER A 25 1.22 -7.00 -6.71
N SER A 26 0.30 -6.51 -5.89
CA SER A 26 -1.04 -7.08 -5.74
C SER A 26 -1.88 -6.87 -7.01
N LYS A 27 -1.74 -5.71 -7.65
CA LYS A 27 -2.38 -5.42 -8.95
C LYS A 27 -1.77 -6.21 -10.11
N ALA A 28 -0.46 -6.44 -10.10
CA ALA A 28 0.22 -7.26 -11.10
C ALA A 28 -0.04 -8.77 -10.94
N ASN A 29 -0.46 -9.21 -9.75
CA ASN A 29 -0.77 -10.60 -9.48
C ASN A 29 -2.18 -10.97 -9.98
N GLN A 30 -2.28 -11.99 -10.84
CA GLN A 30 -3.56 -12.38 -11.46
C GLN A 30 -4.66 -12.79 -10.47
N VAL A 31 -4.31 -13.37 -9.32
CA VAL A 31 -5.29 -13.83 -8.32
C VAL A 31 -5.70 -12.68 -7.41
N LEU A 32 -4.73 -11.92 -6.88
CA LEU A 32 -5.02 -10.81 -5.98
C LEU A 32 -5.73 -9.66 -6.69
N ASN A 33 -5.43 -9.43 -7.96
CA ASN A 33 -6.10 -8.41 -8.78
C ASN A 33 -7.59 -8.74 -9.02
N GLN A 34 -8.05 -9.99 -8.82
CA GLN A 34 -9.47 -10.30 -8.86
C GLN A 34 -10.20 -9.86 -7.58
N ASN A 35 -9.48 -9.65 -6.48
CA ASN A 35 -10.04 -9.21 -5.21
C ASN A 35 -9.99 -7.69 -5.11
N GLN A 36 -10.94 -7.03 -5.78
CA GLN A 36 -11.03 -5.57 -5.83
C GLN A 36 -11.23 -4.94 -4.44
N ASP A 37 -11.97 -5.59 -3.54
CA ASP A 37 -12.18 -5.12 -2.17
C ASP A 37 -10.88 -5.09 -1.36
N TYR A 38 -10.03 -6.10 -1.55
CA TYR A 38 -8.71 -6.13 -0.93
C TYR A 38 -7.81 -5.02 -1.47
N ILE A 39 -7.75 -4.84 -2.80
CA ILE A 39 -6.97 -3.76 -3.43
C ILE A 39 -7.46 -2.39 -2.93
N ALA A 40 -8.77 -2.15 -2.94
CA ALA A 40 -9.36 -0.90 -2.46
C ALA A 40 -9.02 -0.65 -0.98
N SER A 41 -9.01 -1.69 -0.16
CA SER A 41 -8.61 -1.59 1.25
C SER A 41 -7.13 -1.19 1.41
N LEU A 42 -6.23 -1.76 0.60
CA LEU A 42 -4.81 -1.40 0.59
C LEU A 42 -4.62 0.06 0.15
N GLU A 43 -5.29 0.47 -0.93
CA GLU A 43 -5.20 1.84 -1.44
C GLU A 43 -5.74 2.87 -0.46
N LYS A 44 -6.85 2.55 0.22
CA LYS A 44 -7.42 3.41 1.27
C LYS A 44 -6.42 3.60 2.41
N ILE A 45 -5.86 2.50 2.94
CA ILE A 45 -4.86 2.58 4.01
C ILE A 45 -3.63 3.36 3.54
N HIS A 46 -3.19 3.15 2.30
CA HIS A 46 -2.06 3.87 1.75
C HIS A 46 -2.31 5.38 1.64
N ALA A 47 -3.50 5.79 1.20
CA ALA A 47 -3.90 7.19 1.16
C ALA A 47 -3.95 7.82 2.56
N GLU A 48 -4.47 7.10 3.55
CA GLU A 48 -4.47 7.52 4.96
C GLU A 48 -3.03 7.72 5.47
N SER A 49 -2.14 6.75 5.22
CA SER A 49 -0.72 6.85 5.58
C SER A 49 -0.04 8.01 4.85
N LEU A 50 -0.33 8.24 3.58
CA LEU A 50 0.26 9.34 2.79
C LEU A 50 -0.19 10.70 3.32
N ALA A 51 -1.45 10.84 3.73
CA ALA A 51 -1.98 12.06 4.31
C ALA A 51 -1.29 12.39 5.64
N ALA A 52 -1.08 11.38 6.48
CA ALA A 52 -0.42 11.51 7.79
C ALA A 52 1.12 11.60 7.71
N ALA A 53 1.72 11.23 6.58
CA ALA A 53 3.17 11.16 6.45
C ALA A 53 3.86 12.53 6.50
N THR A 54 5.05 12.51 7.10
CA THR A 54 5.97 13.64 7.16
C THR A 54 6.50 14.02 5.78
N PRO A 55 7.04 15.24 5.61
CA PRO A 55 7.68 15.65 4.37
C PRO A 55 8.82 14.73 3.92
N GLU A 56 9.61 14.20 4.86
CA GLU A 56 10.73 13.30 4.59
C GLU A 56 10.26 11.95 4.05
N GLU A 57 9.20 11.38 4.65
CA GLU A 57 8.59 10.14 4.18
C GLU A 57 7.94 10.31 2.80
N LYS A 58 7.31 11.46 2.55
CA LYS A 58 6.76 11.82 1.22
C LYS A 58 7.85 11.93 0.17
N LEU A 59 9.01 12.48 0.52
CA LEU A 59 10.15 12.59 -0.39
C LEU A 59 10.72 11.20 -0.74
N ALA A 60 10.87 10.32 0.25
CA ALA A 60 11.27 8.92 0.01
C ALA A 60 10.23 8.14 -0.83
N TYR A 61 8.94 8.39 -0.59
CA TYR A 61 7.83 7.84 -1.37
C TYR A 61 7.88 8.31 -2.83
N ASN A 62 8.02 9.62 -3.08
CA ASN A 62 8.07 10.17 -4.43
C ASN A 62 9.21 9.57 -5.25
N LYS A 63 10.42 9.47 -4.67
CA LYS A 63 11.56 8.79 -5.32
C LYS A 63 11.25 7.33 -5.65
N SER A 64 10.56 6.62 -4.75
CA SER A 64 10.20 5.21 -4.97
C SER A 64 9.11 5.07 -6.04
N LYS A 65 8.21 6.04 -6.14
CA LYS A 65 7.14 6.09 -7.15
C LYS A 65 7.71 6.24 -8.57
N GLU A 66 8.75 7.05 -8.74
CA GLU A 66 9.45 7.20 -10.02
C GLU A 66 10.16 5.93 -10.49
N LEU A 67 10.51 5.02 -9.57
CA LEU A 67 11.16 3.74 -9.87
C LEU A 67 10.17 2.60 -10.15
N LEU A 68 8.91 2.76 -9.73
CA LEU A 68 7.86 1.74 -9.81
C LEU A 68 6.76 2.08 -10.82
N GLY A 69 6.80 3.27 -11.44
CA GLY A 69 5.91 3.71 -12.52
C GLY A 69 6.57 3.58 -13.88
#